data_AF-A0A0D0CFX2-F1
#
_entry.id   AF-A0A0D0CFX2-F1
#
_cell.length_a   1.000
_cell.length_b   1.000
_cell.length_c   1.000
_cell.angle_alpha   90.00
_cell.angle_beta   90.00
_cell.angle_gamma   90.00
#
_symmetry.space_group_name_H-M   'P 1'
#
loop_
_entity.id
_entity.type
_entity.pdbx_description
1 polymer ?
#
loop_
_entity_poly.entity_id
_entity_poly.type
_entity_poly.pdbx_seq_one_letter_code
_entity_poly.pdbx_strand_id
1 'polypeptide(L)'
;MERLGTTKFPSLHQAQQAVEHLSGVSSLMNDMCMNTCLAFTGPLAALKNCPQCGEACYREDILQKYKGTKFVPRQQYPTIPLGPLFQAMFQDPKSADEMHH
;
A
#
# COMPACT_ATOMS: atom_id res chain seq x y z
N MET A 1 26.35 15.07 9.20
CA MET A 1 25.58 14.45 8.11
C MET A 1 26.51 13.52 7.37
N GLU A 2 26.48 12.24 7.74
CA GLU A 2 27.25 11.22 7.04
C GLU A 2 26.73 11.10 5.61
N ARG A 3 27.63 11.28 4.64
CA ARG A 3 27.32 11.04 3.23
C ARG A 3 27.05 9.55 3.08
N LEU A 4 25.85 9.19 2.64
CA LEU A 4 25.52 7.83 2.22
C LEU A 4 26.43 7.43 1.05
N GLY A 5 27.60 6.89 1.39
CA GLY A 5 28.63 6.43 0.48
C GLY A 5 28.26 5.09 -0.12
N THR A 6 27.21 5.05 -0.95
CA THR A 6 26.84 3.86 -1.71
C THR A 6 26.91 4.17 -3.20
N THR A 7 27.88 3.57 -3.89
CA THR A 7 28.13 3.69 -5.34
C THR A 7 27.05 3.05 -6.23
N LYS A 8 25.93 2.61 -5.65
CA LYS A 8 24.83 1.91 -6.34
C LYS A 8 23.50 2.50 -5.92
N PHE A 9 22.64 2.80 -6.91
CA PHE A 9 21.26 3.23 -6.66
C PHE A 9 20.48 2.14 -5.90
N PRO A 10 19.69 2.51 -4.87
CA PRO A 10 18.88 1.55 -4.13
C PRO A 10 17.77 0.96 -5.02
N SER A 11 17.34 -0.26 -4.71
CA SER A 11 16.11 -0.81 -5.31
C SER A 11 14.89 -0.02 -4.82
N LEU A 12 13.78 -0.12 -5.54
CA LEU A 12 12.51 0.51 -5.11
C LEU A 12 12.13 0.08 -3.68
N HIS A 13 12.28 -1.20 -3.36
CA HIS A 13 12.01 -1.73 -2.02
C HIS A 13 12.91 -1.09 -0.95
N GLN A 14 14.21 -0.94 -1.23
CA GLN A 14 15.14 -0.31 -0.30
C GLN A 14 14.81 1.18 -0.10
N ALA A 15 14.45 1.89 -1.16
CA ALA A 15 14.03 3.28 -1.06
C ALA A 15 12.74 3.42 -0.24
N GLN A 16 11.73 2.58 -0.49
CA GLN A 16 10.47 2.56 0.27
C GLN A 16 10.70 2.25 1.75
N GLN A 17 11.55 1.25 2.06
CA GLN A 17 11.90 0.91 3.44
C GLN A 17 12.63 2.07 4.15
N ALA A 18 13.52 2.77 3.46
CA ALA A 18 14.19 3.94 4.02
C ALA A 18 13.21 5.08 4.30
N VAL A 19 12.28 5.36 3.38
CA VAL A 19 11.23 6.37 3.56
C VAL A 19 10.33 6.00 4.75
N GLU A 20 9.88 4.76 4.85
CA GLU A 20 9.07 4.29 5.98
C GLU A 20 9.82 4.44 7.31
N HIS A 21 11.10 4.05 7.37
CA HIS A 21 11.91 4.17 8.57
C HIS A 21 12.12 5.63 9.01
N LEU A 22 12.33 6.54 8.07
CA LEU A 22 12.61 7.95 8.36
C LEU A 22 11.34 8.76 8.67
N SER A 23 10.24 8.48 7.96
CA SER A 23 8.99 9.24 8.11
C SER A 23 8.01 8.63 9.10
N GLY A 24 8.17 7.34 9.44
CA GLY A 24 7.16 6.58 10.19
C GLY A 24 5.89 6.27 9.38
N VAL A 25 5.86 6.61 8.09
CA VAL A 25 4.69 6.42 7.21
C VAL A 25 4.86 5.12 6.41
N SER A 26 4.08 4.11 6.78
CA SER A 26 4.04 2.82 6.06
C SER A 26 2.83 2.74 5.14
N SER A 27 2.97 2.01 4.04
CA SER A 27 1.86 1.76 3.11
C SER A 27 1.03 0.56 3.57
N LEU A 28 -0.29 0.68 3.48
CA LEU A 28 -1.23 -0.41 3.71
C LEU A 28 -1.53 -1.10 2.39
N MET A 29 -1.20 -2.38 2.28
CA MET A 29 -1.49 -3.15 1.07
C MET A 29 -2.95 -3.59 1.08
N ASN A 30 -3.70 -3.15 0.07
CA ASN A 30 -5.12 -3.47 -0.09
C ASN A 30 -5.34 -4.24 -1.38
N ASP A 31 -6.16 -5.29 -1.29
CA ASP A 31 -6.54 -6.10 -2.45
C ASP A 31 -7.38 -5.27 -3.42
N MET A 32 -7.16 -5.47 -4.73
CA MET A 32 -7.91 -4.77 -5.77
C MET A 32 -8.34 -5.66 -6.93
N CYS A 33 -9.32 -5.17 -7.68
CA CYS A 33 -9.66 -5.71 -8.98
C CYS A 33 -8.60 -5.33 -10.02
N MET A 34 -8.13 -6.31 -10.80
CA MET A 34 -7.14 -6.09 -11.85
C MET A 34 -7.63 -5.29 -13.06
N ASN A 35 -8.95 -5.23 -13.29
CA ASN A 35 -9.53 -4.57 -14.46
C ASN A 35 -9.99 -3.14 -14.15
N THR A 36 -10.52 -2.89 -12.95
CA THR A 36 -11.11 -1.58 -12.60
C THR A 36 -10.35 -0.84 -11.52
N CYS A 37 -9.30 -1.44 -10.95
CA CYS A 37 -8.57 -0.93 -9.79
C CYS A 37 -9.45 -0.69 -8.54
N LEU A 38 -10.68 -1.22 -8.53
CA LEU A 38 -11.57 -1.14 -7.37
C LEU A 38 -10.93 -1.87 -6.18
N ALA A 39 -10.84 -1.16 -5.05
CA ALA A 39 -10.30 -1.66 -3.81
C ALA A 39 -11.34 -2.49 -3.03
N PHE A 40 -10.96 -3.68 -2.59
CA PHE A 40 -11.78 -4.53 -1.72
C PHE A 40 -11.56 -4.16 -0.26
N THR A 41 -12.02 -2.96 0.12
CA THR A 41 -11.86 -2.40 1.47
C THR A 41 -13.18 -1.91 2.03
N GLY A 42 -13.24 -1.70 3.35
CA GLY A 42 -14.43 -1.15 4.03
C GLY A 42 -15.70 -1.94 3.69
N PRO A 43 -16.78 -1.29 3.21
CA PRO A 43 -18.02 -1.97 2.81
C PRO A 43 -17.85 -3.05 1.73
N LEU A 44 -16.78 -2.98 0.95
CA LEU A 44 -16.49 -3.93 -0.14
C LEU A 44 -15.55 -5.06 0.31
N ALA A 45 -15.06 -5.06 1.56
CA ALA A 45 -14.07 -6.01 2.04
C ALA A 45 -14.54 -7.48 2.03
N ALA A 46 -15.85 -7.72 2.10
CA ALA A 46 -16.42 -9.07 2.06
C ALA A 46 -16.63 -9.60 0.62
N LEU A 47 -16.48 -8.75 -0.40
CA LEU A 47 -16.70 -9.16 -1.78
C LEU A 47 -15.52 -9.99 -2.30
N LYS A 48 -15.83 -11.10 -2.97
CA LYS A 48 -14.83 -11.96 -3.62
C LYS A 48 -14.70 -11.68 -5.11
N ASN A 49 -15.64 -10.93 -5.68
CA ASN A 49 -15.72 -10.58 -7.08
C ASN A 49 -15.98 -9.08 -7.20
N CYS A 50 -15.38 -8.46 -8.21
CA CYS A 50 -15.58 -7.05 -8.48
C CYS A 50 -17.06 -6.81 -8.87
N PRO A 51 -17.77 -5.87 -8.22
CA PRO A 51 -19.16 -5.58 -8.55
C PRO A 51 -19.32 -4.89 -9.93
N GLN A 52 -18.24 -4.36 -10.50
CA GLN A 52 -18.27 -3.63 -11.78
C GLN A 52 -17.99 -4.55 -12.98
N CYS A 53 -17.04 -5.49 -12.86
CA CYS A 53 -16.61 -6.34 -13.98
C CYS A 53 -16.71 -7.84 -13.72
N GLY A 54 -17.12 -8.26 -12.51
CA GLY A 54 -17.26 -9.68 -12.13
C GLY A 54 -15.95 -10.40 -11.79
N GLU A 55 -14.80 -9.79 -12.09
CA GLU A 55 -13.50 -10.44 -11.93
C GLU A 55 -13.22 -10.84 -10.47
N ALA A 56 -12.72 -12.05 -10.27
CA ALA A 56 -12.35 -12.55 -8.94
C ALA A 56 -11.21 -11.72 -8.33
N CYS A 57 -11.33 -11.39 -7.04
CA CYS A 57 -10.28 -10.73 -6.25
C CYS A 57 -9.08 -11.66 -6.03
N TYR A 58 -9.35 -12.95 -5.82
CA TYR A 58 -8.35 -13.95 -5.46
C TYR A 58 -8.03 -14.90 -6.62
N ARG A 59 -6.83 -15.47 -6.57
CA ARG A 59 -6.35 -16.53 -7.45
C ARG A 59 -7.17 -17.82 -7.24
N GLU A 60 -8.09 -18.10 -8.16
CA GLU A 60 -8.99 -19.25 -8.05
C GLU A 60 -8.25 -20.59 -8.08
N ASP A 61 -7.15 -20.68 -8.84
CA ASP A 61 -6.26 -21.86 -8.90
C ASP A 61 -5.71 -22.23 -7.51
N ILE A 62 -5.28 -21.21 -6.76
CA ILE A 62 -4.77 -21.38 -5.40
C ILE A 62 -5.92 -21.71 -4.45
N LEU A 63 -7.04 -20.99 -4.56
CA LEU A 63 -8.18 -21.20 -3.69
C LEU A 63 -8.72 -22.63 -3.78
N GLN A 64 -8.84 -23.17 -5.00
CA GLN A 64 -9.25 -24.55 -5.25
C GLN A 64 -8.22 -25.55 -4.71
N LYS A 65 -6.93 -25.35 -4.99
CA LYS A 65 -5.84 -26.22 -4.50
C LYS A 65 -5.84 -26.36 -2.98
N TYR A 66 -6.16 -25.27 -2.27
CA TYR A 66 -6.18 -25.23 -0.81
C TYR A 66 -7.60 -25.33 -0.23
N LYS A 67 -8.60 -25.80 -0.99
CA LYS A 67 -9.98 -26.02 -0.53
C LYS A 67 -10.58 -24.82 0.21
N GLY A 68 -10.31 -23.60 -0.27
CA GLY A 68 -10.83 -22.37 0.32
C GLY A 68 -10.09 -21.85 1.56
N THR A 69 -8.98 -22.46 1.98
CA THR A 69 -8.24 -22.05 3.19
C THR A 69 -7.13 -21.02 2.94
N LYS A 70 -6.71 -20.86 1.68
CA LYS A 70 -5.66 -19.91 1.30
C LYS A 70 -6.18 -18.93 0.26
N PHE A 71 -6.18 -17.66 0.62
CA PHE A 71 -6.55 -16.55 -0.25
C PHE A 71 -5.29 -15.82 -0.67
N VAL A 72 -5.06 -15.76 -1.98
CA VAL A 72 -3.95 -14.99 -2.56
C VAL A 72 -4.56 -13.98 -3.51
N PRO A 73 -4.45 -12.67 -3.23
CA PRO A 73 -5.01 -11.64 -4.08
C PRO A 73 -4.33 -11.67 -5.45
N ARG A 74 -5.07 -11.33 -6.50
CA ARG A 74 -4.51 -11.23 -7.85
C ARG A 74 -3.72 -9.94 -8.03
N GLN A 75 -4.13 -8.88 -7.35
CA GLN A 75 -3.48 -7.59 -7.37
C GLN A 75 -3.73 -6.86 -6.05
N GLN A 76 -2.74 -6.06 -5.63
CA GLN A 76 -2.84 -5.19 -4.46
C GLN A 76 -2.32 -3.80 -4.82
N TYR A 77 -2.83 -2.76 -4.16
CA TYR A 77 -2.21 -1.42 -4.17
C TYR A 77 -1.77 -1.00 -2.77
N PRO A 78 -0.72 -0.17 -2.68
CA PRO A 78 -0.40 0.55 -1.47
C PRO A 78 -1.36 1.74 -1.27
N THR A 79 -1.98 1.81 -0.09
CA THR A 79 -2.65 3.00 0.43
C THR A 79 -1.72 3.70 1.42
N ILE A 80 -1.38 4.96 1.16
CA ILE A 80 -0.65 5.79 2.13
C ILE A 80 -1.67 6.37 3.11
N PRO A 81 -1.58 6.06 4.41
CA PRO A 81 -2.55 6.55 5.39
C PRO A 81 -2.32 8.06 5.64
N LEU A 82 -3.38 8.84 5.46
CA LEU A 82 -3.32 10.31 5.56
C LEU A 82 -2.92 10.80 6.96
N GLY A 83 -3.39 10.14 8.02
CA GLY A 83 -3.08 10.53 9.40
C GLY A 83 -1.58 10.51 9.70
N PRO A 84 -0.90 9.36 9.57
CA PRO A 84 0.55 9.27 9.69
C PRO A 84 1.30 10.20 8.74
N LEU A 85 0.82 10.35 7.50
CA LEU A 85 1.41 11.29 6.55
C LEU A 85 1.39 12.73 7.09
N PHE A 86 0.24 13.20 7.58
CA PHE A 86 0.14 14.52 8.18
C PHE A 86 1.01 14.64 9.43
N GLN A 87 1.02 13.63 10.31
CA GLN A 87 1.89 13.63 11.48
C GLN A 87 3.36 13.80 11.09
N ALA A 88 3.82 13.13 10.03
CA ALA A 88 5.17 13.29 9.50
C ALA A 88 5.42 14.71 8.93
N MET A 89 4.43 15.29 8.24
CA MET A 89 4.54 16.67 7.72
C MET A 89 4.61 17.72 8.82
N PHE A 90 3.90 17.52 9.94
CA PHE A 90 3.91 18.41 11.09
C PHE A 90 5.06 18.16 12.07
N GLN A 91 5.92 17.17 11.81
CA GLN A 91 7.02 16.81 12.73
C GLN A 91 8.14 17.86 12.75
N ASP A 92 8.38 18.54 11.62
CA ASP A 92 9.40 19.59 11.50
C ASP A 92 8.75 20.99 11.58
N PRO A 93 9.27 21.93 12.38
CA PRO A 93 8.67 23.26 12.54
C PRO A 93 8.52 24.05 11.22
N LYS A 94 9.46 23.89 10.29
CA LYS A 94 9.39 24.59 8.99
C LYS A 94 8.31 23.96 8.12
N SER A 95 8.28 22.62 8.02
CA SER A 95 7.22 21.93 7.28
C SER A 95 5.83 22.16 7.89
N ALA A 96 5.73 22.26 9.22
CA ALA A 96 4.49 22.62 9.90
C ALA A 96 4.02 24.04 9.53
N ASP A 97 4.93 25.02 9.47
CA ASP A 97 4.63 26.39 9.02
C ASP A 97 4.08 26.40 7.57
N GLU A 98 4.69 25.62 6.68
CA GLU A 98 4.27 25.46 5.29
C GLU A 98 2.87 24.82 5.14
N MET A 99 2.41 24.06 6.13
CA MET A 99 1.08 23.40 6.15
C MET A 99 -0.08 24.33 6.57
N HIS A 100 0.20 25.58 6.95
CA HIS A 100 -0.81 26.54 7.43
C HIS A 100 -1.45 27.42 6.31
N HIS A 101 -1.15 27.15 5.04
CA HIS A 101 -1.59 27.92 3.88
C HIS A 101 -2.19 27.03 2.77
#